data_AF-A0A6S5U701-F1
#
_entry.id   AF-A0A6S5U701-F1
#
_cell.length_a   1.000
_cell.length_b   1.000
_cell.length_c   1.000
_cell.angle_alpha   90.00
_cell.angle_beta   90.00
_cell.angle_gamma   90.00
#
_symmetry.space_group_name_H-M   'P 1'
#
loop_
_entity.id
_entity.type
_entity.pdbx_description
1 polymer ?
#
loop_
_entity_poly.entity_id
_entity_poly.type
_entity_poly.pdbx_seq_one_letter_code
_entity_poly.pdbx_strand_id
1 'polypeptide(L)'
;MSENEKPLTWLRKQDGEWEWAADYLRHRLDAEYMRRLKGDAFTRFATYENVVAAIRQIQEDRLDLVIRLQGAIRQRRYRSDSNGRKPRTFTLSKQTLSKLDSIAKRNNADETAVITALIEREGLAAEAERDYEKLLKESISRERKAAQQVAACLKKQRDEALKHAERYLQLLARWELMFPEEKPAAASDEEISKLVEPRIQDLKNALDYIAFMGDLTTERHK
;
A
#
# COMPACT_ATOMS: atom_id res chain seq x y z
N MET A 1 -53.07 2.36 -37.12
CA MET A 1 -52.14 2.19 -35.98
C MET A 1 -52.98 2.18 -34.73
N SER A 2 -53.46 1.00 -34.35
CA SER A 2 -54.33 0.83 -33.17
C SER A 2 -53.51 1.09 -31.90
N GLU A 3 -54.13 1.62 -30.83
CA GLU A 3 -53.43 1.90 -29.56
C GLU A 3 -52.61 0.72 -29.04
N ASN A 4 -53.01 -0.51 -29.40
CA ASN A 4 -52.35 -1.78 -29.09
C ASN A 4 -50.94 -1.98 -29.66
N GLU A 5 -50.45 -1.13 -30.55
CA GLU A 5 -49.11 -1.29 -31.19
C GLU A 5 -48.02 -0.36 -30.61
N LYS A 6 -48.37 0.60 -29.75
CA LYS A 6 -47.36 1.50 -29.16
C LYS A 6 -46.48 0.75 -28.13
N PRO A 7 -45.15 0.87 -28.18
CA PRO A 7 -44.27 0.27 -27.17
C PRO A 7 -44.50 0.87 -25.78
N LEU A 8 -44.35 0.05 -24.73
CA LEU A 8 -44.37 0.54 -23.35
C LEU A 8 -43.08 1.32 -23.07
N THR A 9 -43.20 2.59 -22.68
CA THR A 9 -42.05 3.50 -22.45
C THR A 9 -41.07 3.00 -21.40
N TRP A 10 -41.52 2.11 -20.50
CA TRP A 10 -40.71 1.58 -19.41
C TRP A 10 -40.17 0.17 -19.66
N LEU A 11 -40.61 -0.57 -20.69
CA LEU A 11 -40.18 -1.94 -20.99
C LEU A 11 -39.33 -1.96 -22.28
N ARG A 12 -38.07 -2.39 -22.17
CA ARG A 12 -37.13 -2.45 -23.29
C ARG A 12 -37.28 -3.74 -24.08
N LYS A 13 -37.14 -3.62 -25.40
CA LYS A 13 -37.09 -4.78 -26.33
C LYS A 13 -35.71 -5.46 -26.34
N GLN A 14 -34.67 -4.77 -25.85
CA GLN A 14 -33.28 -5.24 -25.82
C GLN A 14 -32.96 -5.90 -24.46
N ASP A 15 -31.77 -6.52 -24.37
CA ASP A 15 -31.18 -7.11 -23.15
C ASP A 15 -32.01 -8.20 -22.45
N GLY A 16 -32.91 -8.86 -23.20
CA GLY A 16 -33.81 -9.89 -22.67
C GLY A 16 -34.70 -9.40 -21.52
N GLU A 17 -35.01 -8.09 -21.50
CA GLU A 17 -35.84 -7.52 -20.45
C GLU A 17 -37.30 -7.95 -20.55
N TRP A 18 -37.81 -8.01 -21.79
CA TRP A 18 -39.18 -8.44 -22.08
C TRP A 18 -39.39 -9.95 -21.86
N GLU A 19 -38.37 -10.78 -22.12
CA GLU A 19 -38.37 -12.21 -21.81
C GLU A 19 -38.49 -12.44 -20.31
N TRP A 20 -37.70 -11.68 -19.53
CA TRP A 20 -37.77 -11.72 -18.07
C TRP A 20 -39.13 -11.24 -17.55
N ALA A 21 -39.70 -10.20 -18.16
CA ALA A 21 -41.03 -9.72 -17.80
C ALA A 21 -42.12 -10.78 -18.09
N ALA A 22 -42.00 -11.47 -19.22
CA ALA A 22 -42.84 -12.63 -19.56
C ALA A 22 -42.74 -13.72 -18.49
N ASP A 23 -41.52 -14.10 -18.10
CA ASP A 23 -41.31 -15.10 -17.05
C ASP A 23 -41.86 -14.65 -15.71
N TYR A 24 -41.65 -13.39 -15.32
CA TYR A 24 -42.22 -12.83 -14.10
C TYR A 24 -43.74 -12.94 -14.08
N LEU A 25 -44.41 -12.64 -15.20
CA LEU A 25 -45.87 -12.75 -15.33
C LEU A 25 -46.34 -14.21 -15.26
N ARG A 26 -45.65 -15.14 -15.95
CA ARG A 26 -45.97 -16.58 -15.90
C ARG A 26 -45.98 -17.14 -14.47
N HIS A 27 -45.09 -16.65 -13.60
CA HIS A 27 -45.00 -17.10 -12.20
C HIS A 27 -46.01 -16.42 -11.26
N ARG A 28 -46.65 -15.34 -11.68
CA ARG A 28 -47.52 -14.51 -10.81
C ARG A 28 -48.99 -14.53 -11.21
N LEU A 29 -49.29 -14.95 -12.43
CA LEU A 29 -50.65 -15.13 -12.92
C LEU A 29 -51.08 -16.58 -12.70
N ASP A 30 -52.31 -16.77 -12.21
CA ASP A 30 -52.90 -18.10 -12.12
C ASP A 30 -53.31 -18.62 -13.52
N ALA A 31 -53.57 -19.93 -13.58
CA ALA A 31 -53.88 -20.60 -14.84
C ALA A 31 -55.22 -20.16 -15.45
N GLU A 32 -56.18 -19.71 -14.64
CA GLU A 32 -57.48 -19.22 -15.11
C GLU A 32 -57.35 -17.85 -15.75
N TYR A 33 -56.64 -16.93 -15.09
CA TYR A 33 -56.36 -15.60 -15.58
C TYR A 33 -55.48 -15.67 -16.84
N MET A 34 -54.48 -16.57 -16.86
CA MET A 34 -53.69 -16.81 -18.07
C MET A 34 -54.55 -17.25 -19.27
N ARG A 35 -55.62 -18.05 -19.07
CA ARG A 35 -56.52 -18.44 -20.17
C ARG A 35 -57.38 -17.29 -20.71
N ARG A 36 -57.61 -16.24 -19.92
CA ARG A 36 -58.38 -15.05 -20.33
C ARG A 36 -57.56 -14.04 -21.12
N LEU A 37 -56.24 -14.13 -21.07
CA LEU A 37 -55.36 -13.30 -21.88
C LEU A 37 -55.50 -13.61 -23.36
N LYS A 38 -55.49 -12.57 -24.21
CA LYS A 38 -55.54 -12.72 -25.66
C LYS A 38 -54.32 -13.50 -26.17
N GLY A 39 -54.58 -14.46 -27.07
CA GLY A 39 -53.56 -15.29 -27.72
C GLY A 39 -53.43 -16.70 -27.12
N ASP A 40 -52.85 -17.60 -27.92
CA ASP A 40 -52.66 -18.99 -27.53
C ASP A 40 -51.69 -19.12 -26.36
N ALA A 41 -51.84 -20.20 -25.58
CA ALA A 41 -50.97 -20.49 -24.44
C ALA A 41 -49.48 -20.49 -24.81
N PHE A 42 -49.17 -20.90 -26.04
CA PHE A 42 -47.81 -20.97 -26.55
C PHE A 42 -47.27 -19.64 -27.09
N THR A 43 -48.13 -18.71 -27.54
CA THR A 43 -47.71 -17.50 -28.24
C THR A 43 -47.83 -16.23 -27.41
N ARG A 44 -48.67 -16.21 -26.37
CA ARG A 44 -48.98 -15.01 -25.55
C ARG A 44 -47.81 -14.30 -24.88
N PHE A 45 -46.67 -14.97 -24.73
CA PHE A 45 -45.43 -14.41 -24.16
C PHE A 45 -44.21 -14.72 -25.04
N ALA A 46 -44.41 -14.99 -26.33
CA ALA A 46 -43.35 -15.41 -27.25
C ALA A 46 -42.60 -14.23 -27.91
N THR A 47 -43.21 -13.05 -27.95
CA THR A 47 -42.63 -11.84 -28.56
C THR A 47 -42.82 -10.63 -27.66
N TYR A 48 -41.98 -9.60 -27.85
CA TYR A 48 -42.10 -8.32 -27.15
C TYR A 48 -43.51 -7.73 -27.27
N GLU A 49 -44.06 -7.75 -28.48
CA GLU A 49 -45.38 -7.22 -28.80
C GLU A 49 -46.48 -7.97 -28.04
N ASN A 50 -46.37 -9.30 -27.93
CA ASN A 50 -47.32 -10.12 -27.18
C ASN A 50 -47.23 -9.85 -25.67
N VAL A 51 -46.02 -9.65 -25.13
CA VAL A 51 -45.82 -9.25 -23.73
C VAL A 51 -46.42 -7.86 -23.46
N VAL A 52 -46.22 -6.90 -24.35
CA VAL A 52 -46.82 -5.54 -24.22
C VAL A 52 -48.34 -5.62 -24.23
N ALA A 53 -48.93 -6.39 -25.14
CA ALA A 53 -50.37 -6.56 -25.22
C ALA A 53 -50.93 -7.23 -23.96
N ALA A 54 -50.26 -8.29 -23.47
CA ALA A 54 -50.64 -8.95 -22.23
C ALA A 54 -50.55 -8.00 -21.03
N ILE A 55 -49.49 -7.21 -20.91
CA ILE A 55 -49.33 -6.23 -19.82
C ILE A 55 -50.45 -5.19 -19.83
N ARG A 56 -50.88 -4.71 -21.00
CA ARG A 56 -52.01 -3.76 -21.10
C ARG A 56 -53.32 -4.36 -20.66
N GLN A 57 -53.59 -5.60 -21.10
CA GLN A 57 -54.79 -6.32 -20.65
C GLN A 57 -54.75 -6.56 -19.13
N ILE A 58 -53.58 -6.92 -18.57
CA ILE A 58 -53.40 -7.06 -17.12
C ILE A 58 -53.55 -5.71 -16.41
N GLN A 59 -53.16 -4.60 -17.03
CA GLN A 59 -53.26 -3.27 -16.44
C GLN A 59 -54.71 -2.86 -16.20
N GLU A 60 -55.65 -3.32 -17.04
CA GLU A 60 -57.09 -3.07 -16.90
C GLU A 60 -57.68 -3.76 -15.66
N ASP A 61 -57.28 -5.00 -15.37
CA ASP A 61 -57.84 -5.79 -14.26
C ASP A 61 -56.99 -5.75 -12.97
N ARG A 62 -55.67 -5.61 -13.11
CA ARG A 62 -54.65 -5.87 -12.06
C ARG A 62 -53.48 -4.90 -12.15
N LEU A 63 -53.78 -3.61 -12.00
CA LEU A 63 -52.79 -2.54 -11.96
C LEU A 63 -51.69 -2.76 -10.90
N ASP A 64 -52.02 -3.36 -9.76
CA ASP A 64 -51.09 -3.69 -8.67
C ASP A 64 -49.93 -4.57 -9.12
N LEU A 65 -50.21 -5.57 -9.96
CA LEU A 65 -49.23 -6.50 -10.48
C LEU A 65 -48.28 -5.81 -11.47
N VAL A 66 -48.82 -4.90 -12.30
CA VAL A 66 -48.02 -4.14 -13.27
C VAL A 66 -47.08 -3.18 -12.55
N ILE A 67 -47.53 -2.50 -11.48
CA ILE A 67 -46.68 -1.64 -10.66
C ILE A 67 -45.54 -2.44 -10.01
N ARG A 68 -45.82 -3.64 -9.49
CA ARG A 68 -44.79 -4.53 -8.93
C ARG A 68 -43.80 -5.00 -9.99
N LEU A 69 -44.27 -5.33 -11.18
CA LEU A 69 -43.42 -5.70 -12.33
C LEU A 69 -42.48 -4.55 -12.72
N GLN A 70 -43.00 -3.31 -12.82
CA GLN A 70 -42.20 -2.11 -13.10
C GLN A 70 -41.11 -1.91 -12.03
N GLY A 71 -41.45 -2.04 -10.75
CA GLY A 71 -40.50 -1.95 -9.64
C GLY A 71 -39.41 -3.01 -9.72
N ALA A 72 -39.79 -4.26 -10.03
CA ALA A 72 -38.85 -5.37 -10.15
C ALA A 72 -37.87 -5.17 -11.33
N ILE A 73 -38.35 -4.66 -12.47
CA ILE A 73 -37.49 -4.31 -13.62
C ILE A 73 -36.55 -3.17 -13.27
N ARG A 74 -37.03 -2.11 -12.59
CA ARG A 74 -36.16 -1.03 -12.12
C ARG A 74 -35.06 -1.55 -11.20
N GLN A 75 -35.40 -2.47 -10.30
CA GLN A 75 -34.44 -3.07 -9.38
C GLN A 75 -33.45 -4.00 -10.11
N ARG A 76 -33.91 -4.75 -11.11
CA ARG A 76 -33.05 -5.58 -11.97
C ARG A 76 -32.04 -4.71 -12.72
N ARG A 77 -32.48 -3.62 -13.36
CA ARG A 77 -31.61 -2.64 -14.02
C ARG A 77 -30.60 -1.99 -13.08
N TYR A 78 -31.01 -1.70 -11.84
CA TYR A 78 -30.10 -1.14 -10.85
C TYR A 78 -29.01 -2.14 -10.43
N ARG A 79 -29.32 -3.44 -10.48
CA ARG A 79 -28.43 -4.54 -10.09
C ARG A 79 -27.61 -5.12 -11.25
N SER A 80 -27.92 -4.80 -12.50
CA SER A 80 -27.11 -5.26 -13.63
C SER A 80 -25.75 -4.55 -13.63
N ASP A 81 -24.70 -5.31 -13.96
CA ASP A 81 -23.28 -4.91 -13.88
C ASP A 81 -22.91 -3.66 -14.70
N SER A 82 -23.81 -3.16 -15.55
CA SER A 82 -23.60 -2.00 -16.44
C SER A 82 -23.33 -0.68 -15.73
N ASN A 83 -23.60 -0.57 -14.42
CA ASN A 83 -23.39 0.66 -13.64
C ASN A 83 -22.11 0.66 -12.79
N GLY A 84 -21.20 -0.32 -12.97
CA GLY A 84 -19.91 -0.38 -12.27
C GLY A 84 -19.98 -0.66 -10.76
N ARG A 85 -21.18 -0.72 -10.18
CA ARG A 85 -21.41 -1.03 -8.76
C ARG A 85 -21.76 -2.50 -8.59
N LYS A 86 -20.90 -3.26 -7.91
CA LYS A 86 -21.17 -4.63 -7.48
C LYS A 86 -21.66 -4.64 -6.04
N PRO A 87 -22.97 -4.87 -5.78
CA PRO A 87 -23.47 -4.93 -4.41
C PRO A 87 -22.82 -6.11 -3.68
N ARG A 88 -22.29 -5.86 -2.48
CA ARG A 88 -21.86 -6.89 -1.54
C ARG A 88 -22.72 -6.80 -0.28
N THR A 89 -23.13 -7.95 0.24
CA THR A 89 -23.90 -8.03 1.48
C THR A 89 -22.99 -8.53 2.59
N PHE A 90 -22.90 -7.75 3.67
CA PHE A 90 -22.19 -8.13 4.89
C PHE A 90 -23.16 -8.12 6.06
N THR A 91 -22.94 -9.01 7.02
CA THR A 91 -23.65 -8.98 8.30
C THR A 91 -22.72 -8.35 9.33
N LEU A 92 -23.14 -7.21 9.88
CA LEU A 92 -22.42 -6.50 10.92
C LEU A 92 -23.19 -6.56 12.24
N SER A 93 -22.49 -6.44 13.36
CA SER A 93 -23.15 -6.33 14.67
C SER A 93 -23.99 -5.06 14.74
N LYS A 94 -25.05 -5.06 15.57
CA LYS A 94 -25.87 -3.86 15.82
C LYS A 94 -25.03 -2.68 16.30
N GLN A 95 -24.02 -2.96 17.13
CA GLN A 95 -23.11 -1.95 17.65
C GLN A 95 -22.26 -1.33 16.53
N THR A 96 -21.78 -2.15 15.59
CA THR A 96 -21.00 -1.68 14.44
C THR A 96 -21.83 -0.79 13.53
N LEU A 97 -23.07 -1.19 13.22
CA LEU A 97 -23.98 -0.38 12.40
C LEU A 97 -24.30 0.96 13.07
N SER A 98 -24.60 0.97 14.37
CA SER A 98 -24.87 2.20 15.11
C SER A 98 -23.67 3.15 15.13
N LYS A 99 -22.45 2.62 15.25
CA LYS A 99 -21.23 3.43 15.17
C LYS A 99 -21.03 3.99 13.76
N LEU A 100 -21.23 3.17 12.72
CA LEU A 100 -21.08 3.59 11.34
C LEU A 100 -22.06 4.72 10.99
N ASP A 101 -23.34 4.59 11.37
CA ASP A 101 -24.37 5.62 11.21
C ASP A 101 -24.01 6.92 11.96
N SER A 102 -23.50 6.79 13.20
CA SER A 102 -23.06 7.97 13.97
C SER A 102 -21.90 8.70 13.31
N ILE A 103 -20.93 7.97 12.76
CA ILE A 103 -19.78 8.55 12.03
C ILE A 103 -20.24 9.18 10.71
N ALA A 104 -21.13 8.51 9.98
CA ALA A 104 -21.71 9.00 8.73
C ALA A 104 -22.43 10.34 8.96
N LYS A 105 -23.30 10.41 9.98
CA LYS A 105 -24.00 11.64 10.38
C LYS A 105 -23.05 12.76 10.79
N ARG A 106 -22.02 12.46 11.59
CA ARG A 106 -21.05 13.47 12.03
C ARG A 106 -20.29 14.09 10.86
N ASN A 107 -20.00 13.31 9.82
CA ASN A 107 -19.25 13.75 8.66
C ASN A 107 -20.13 14.16 7.47
N ASN A 108 -21.45 14.22 7.64
CA ASN A 108 -22.43 14.49 6.58
C ASN A 108 -22.18 13.65 5.30
N ALA A 109 -21.87 12.37 5.50
CA ALA A 109 -21.50 11.42 4.45
C ALA A 109 -22.38 10.17 4.52
N ASP A 110 -22.44 9.40 3.44
CA ASP A 110 -23.07 8.09 3.48
C ASP A 110 -22.14 7.03 4.11
N GLU A 111 -22.71 5.95 4.62
CA GLU A 111 -21.96 4.87 5.27
C GLU A 111 -20.92 4.23 4.34
N THR A 112 -21.17 4.22 3.02
CA THR A 112 -20.25 3.65 2.03
C THR A 112 -19.01 4.55 1.90
N ALA A 113 -19.19 5.86 1.84
CA ALA A 113 -18.14 6.86 1.80
C ALA A 113 -17.27 6.82 3.07
N VAL A 114 -17.89 6.61 4.24
CA VAL A 114 -17.14 6.40 5.49
C VAL A 114 -16.27 5.14 5.40
N ILE A 115 -16.81 4.03 4.91
CA ILE A 115 -16.04 2.79 4.74
C ILE A 115 -14.89 3.01 3.75
N THR A 116 -15.15 3.66 2.61
CA THR A 116 -14.12 3.97 1.60
C THR A 116 -12.99 4.80 2.20
N ALA A 117 -13.32 5.88 2.91
CA ALA A 117 -12.33 6.74 3.54
C ALA A 117 -11.48 6.01 4.59
N LEU A 118 -12.09 5.10 5.37
CA LEU A 118 -11.36 4.26 6.31
C LEU A 118 -10.40 3.31 5.59
N ILE A 119 -10.83 2.67 4.52
CA ILE A 119 -9.98 1.77 3.73
C ILE A 119 -8.81 2.53 3.10
N GLU A 120 -9.07 3.70 2.51
CA GLU A 120 -8.03 4.55 1.91
C GLU A 120 -7.01 5.01 2.94
N ARG A 121 -7.48 5.43 4.13
CA ARG A 121 -6.60 5.88 5.21
C ARG A 121 -5.69 4.75 5.69
N GLU A 122 -6.23 3.54 5.89
CA GLU A 122 -5.42 2.39 6.29
C GLU A 122 -4.44 1.97 5.18
N GLY A 123 -4.84 2.07 3.91
CA GLY A 123 -3.96 1.84 2.76
C GLY A 123 -2.78 2.82 2.74
N LEU A 124 -3.06 4.12 2.88
CA LEU A 124 -2.04 5.17 2.92
C LEU A 124 -1.10 5.02 4.12
N ALA A 125 -1.62 4.64 5.29
CA ALA A 125 -0.81 4.40 6.47
C ALA A 125 0.18 3.24 6.26
N ALA A 126 -0.29 2.13 5.67
CA ALA A 126 0.55 0.98 5.36
C ALA A 126 1.62 1.28 4.30
N GLU A 127 1.30 2.11 3.30
CA GLU A 127 2.29 2.57 2.32
C GLU A 127 3.35 3.47 2.95
N ALA A 128 2.93 4.43 3.80
CA ALA A 128 3.84 5.32 4.51
C ALA A 128 4.79 4.55 5.44
N GLU A 129 4.31 3.52 6.15
CA GLU A 129 5.14 2.67 7.00
C GLU A 129 6.20 1.91 6.17
N ARG A 130 5.82 1.34 5.03
CA ARG A 130 6.76 0.65 4.12
C ARG A 130 7.82 1.58 3.56
N ASP A 131 7.45 2.78 3.18
CA ASP A 131 8.39 3.74 2.63
C ASP A 131 9.34 4.28 3.71
N TYR A 132 8.83 4.50 4.93
CA TYR A 132 9.68 4.82 6.08
C TYR A 132 10.68 3.71 6.38
N GLU A 133 10.27 2.44 6.39
CA GLU A 133 11.19 1.31 6.57
C GLU A 133 12.28 1.25 5.50
N LYS A 134 11.95 1.52 4.23
CA LYS A 134 12.94 1.56 3.14
C LYS A 134 13.95 2.67 3.38
N LEU A 135 13.49 3.88 3.69
CA LEU A 135 14.36 5.02 3.96
C LEU A 135 15.29 4.73 5.15
N LEU A 136 14.77 4.11 6.21
CA LEU A 136 15.56 3.72 7.38
C LEU A 136 16.64 2.69 7.01
N LYS A 137 16.27 1.63 6.27
CA LYS A 137 17.21 0.61 5.79
C LYS A 137 18.30 1.22 4.92
N GLU A 138 17.94 2.14 4.03
CA GLU A 138 18.91 2.86 3.21
C GLU A 138 19.85 3.73 4.05
N SER A 139 19.33 4.49 5.01
CA SER A 139 20.13 5.32 5.90
C SER A 139 21.14 4.48 6.69
N ILE A 140 20.68 3.40 7.32
CA ILE A 140 21.54 2.46 8.06
C ILE A 140 22.60 1.86 7.13
N SER A 141 22.24 1.52 5.88
CA SER A 141 23.20 0.97 4.92
C SER A 141 24.29 1.97 4.54
N ARG A 142 23.94 3.25 4.39
CA ARG A 142 24.88 4.34 4.07
C ARG A 142 25.82 4.59 5.24
N GLU A 143 25.29 4.68 6.45
CA GLU A 143 26.08 4.85 7.67
C GLU A 143 27.04 3.69 7.89
N ARG A 144 26.57 2.45 7.73
CA ARG A 144 27.44 1.25 7.82
C ARG A 144 28.57 1.29 6.80
N LYS A 145 28.30 1.67 5.55
CA LYS A 145 29.33 1.80 4.51
C LYS A 145 30.33 2.89 4.86
N ALA A 146 29.87 4.05 5.34
CA ALA A 146 30.74 5.13 5.77
C ALA A 146 31.64 4.70 6.95
N ALA A 147 31.05 4.08 7.98
CA ALA A 147 31.79 3.55 9.12
C ALA A 147 32.84 2.50 8.70
N GLN A 148 32.49 1.59 7.79
CA GLN A 148 33.43 0.60 7.25
C GLN A 148 34.59 1.24 6.48
N GLN A 149 34.31 2.27 5.68
CA GLN A 149 35.36 3.01 4.95
C GLN A 149 36.30 3.74 5.91
N VAL A 150 35.76 4.41 6.93
CA VAL A 150 36.56 5.08 7.97
C VAL A 150 37.43 4.07 8.71
N ALA A 151 36.85 2.97 9.18
CA ALA A 151 37.59 1.91 9.89
C ALA A 151 38.71 1.32 9.01
N ALA A 152 38.45 1.09 7.72
CA ALA A 152 39.47 0.61 6.79
C ALA A 152 40.61 1.63 6.57
N CYS A 153 40.30 2.92 6.51
CA CYS A 153 41.30 3.98 6.39
C CYS A 153 42.19 4.06 7.64
N LEU A 154 41.58 4.10 8.82
CA LEU A 154 42.30 4.15 10.10
C LEU A 154 43.18 2.91 10.29
N LYS A 155 42.69 1.73 9.90
CA LYS A 155 43.49 0.50 9.92
C LYS A 155 44.74 0.61 9.06
N LYS A 156 44.62 1.13 7.83
CA LYS A 156 45.78 1.34 6.94
C LYS A 156 46.80 2.32 7.54
N GLN A 157 46.33 3.45 8.07
CA GLN A 157 47.19 4.44 8.72
C GLN A 157 47.95 3.85 9.91
N ARG A 158 47.26 3.07 10.75
CA ARG A 158 47.88 2.33 11.86
C ARG A 158 48.95 1.35 11.37
N ASP A 159 48.63 0.55 10.36
CA ASP A 159 49.56 -0.45 9.82
C ASP A 159 50.82 0.21 9.20
N GLU A 160 50.66 1.39 8.60
CA GLU A 160 51.78 2.20 8.08
C GLU A 160 52.62 2.81 9.20
N ALA A 161 51.99 3.36 10.24
CA ALA A 161 52.69 3.85 11.42
C ALA A 161 53.52 2.76 12.12
N LEU A 162 52.97 1.55 12.23
CA LEU A 162 53.70 0.39 12.77
C LEU A 162 54.93 0.02 11.94
N LYS A 163 54.84 0.06 10.60
CA LYS A 163 56.01 -0.17 9.73
C LYS A 163 57.10 0.87 9.92
N HIS A 164 56.72 2.14 10.07
CA HIS A 164 57.69 3.21 10.35
C HIS A 164 58.37 2.98 11.70
N ALA A 165 57.61 2.67 12.75
CA ALA A 165 58.13 2.37 14.07
C ALA A 165 59.11 1.17 14.04
N GLU A 166 58.73 0.08 13.37
CA GLU A 166 59.59 -1.09 13.19
C GLU A 166 60.91 -0.73 12.50
N ARG A 167 60.85 0.09 11.44
CA ARG A 167 62.04 0.53 10.70
C ARG A 167 62.98 1.37 11.56
N TYR A 168 62.44 2.25 12.40
CA TYR A 168 63.25 3.04 13.34
C TYR A 168 63.90 2.15 14.42
N LEU A 169 63.16 1.19 14.97
CA LEU A 169 63.70 0.23 15.93
C LEU A 169 64.80 -0.65 15.32
N GLN A 170 64.63 -1.10 14.08
CA GLN A 170 65.67 -1.86 13.37
C GLN A 170 66.93 -1.03 13.15
N LEU A 171 66.81 0.26 12.82
CA LEU A 171 67.97 1.15 12.65
C LEU A 171 68.68 1.39 13.98
N LEU A 172 67.93 1.58 15.06
CA LEU A 172 68.48 1.71 16.41
C LEU A 172 69.25 0.44 16.82
N ALA A 173 68.61 -0.73 16.69
CA ALA A 173 69.23 -2.01 17.02
C ALA A 173 70.47 -2.29 16.17
N ARG A 174 70.47 -1.93 14.87
CA ARG A 174 71.67 -2.03 14.03
C ARG A 174 72.80 -1.13 14.52
N TRP A 175 72.48 0.08 14.95
CA TRP A 175 73.47 0.99 15.52
C TRP A 175 74.05 0.44 16.83
N GLU A 176 73.20 -0.01 17.76
CA GLU A 176 73.62 -0.61 19.03
C GLU A 176 74.52 -1.85 18.82
N LEU A 177 74.23 -2.67 17.80
CA LEU A 177 75.04 -3.85 17.46
C LEU A 177 76.38 -3.50 16.81
N MET A 178 76.45 -2.41 16.02
CA MET A 178 77.71 -1.99 15.39
C MET A 178 78.67 -1.33 16.38
N PHE A 179 78.15 -0.74 17.47
CA PHE A 179 78.92 0.02 18.44
C PHE A 179 78.59 -0.41 19.89
N PRO A 180 78.89 -1.67 20.27
CA PRO A 180 78.45 -2.24 21.56
C PRO A 180 79.09 -1.59 22.81
N GLU A 181 80.28 -1.00 22.66
CA GLU A 181 81.03 -0.34 23.74
C GLU A 181 80.99 1.20 23.62
N GLU A 182 80.48 1.73 22.50
CA GLU A 182 80.43 3.15 22.22
C GLU A 182 79.11 3.71 22.75
N LYS A 183 79.16 4.50 23.82
CA LYS A 183 78.04 5.39 24.12
C LYS A 183 77.99 6.42 23.00
N PRO A 184 76.83 6.69 22.39
CA PRO A 184 76.74 7.75 21.41
C PRO A 184 77.31 9.02 22.06
N ALA A 185 78.09 9.81 21.30
CA ALA A 185 78.62 11.07 21.80
C ALA A 185 77.52 11.79 22.58
N ALA A 186 77.81 12.25 23.80
CA ALA A 186 76.83 12.85 24.69
C ALA A 186 76.28 14.16 24.10
N ALA A 187 75.43 14.03 23.07
CA ALA A 187 74.43 15.02 22.75
C ALA A 187 73.62 15.19 24.03
N SER A 188 73.43 16.43 24.46
CA SER A 188 72.65 16.64 25.67
C SER A 188 71.25 16.06 25.46
N ASP A 189 70.64 15.55 26.53
CA ASP A 189 69.26 15.06 26.48
C ASP A 189 68.31 16.13 25.88
N GLU A 190 68.65 17.41 26.05
CA GLU A 190 67.94 18.55 25.46
C GLU A 190 68.05 18.62 23.92
N GLU A 191 69.20 18.27 23.33
CA GLU A 191 69.38 18.23 21.88
C GLU A 191 68.66 17.03 21.26
N ILE A 192 68.67 15.88 21.95
CA ILE A 192 67.94 14.68 21.56
C ILE A 192 66.42 14.95 21.66
N SER A 193 65.95 15.54 22.77
CA SER A 193 64.53 15.88 22.96
C SER A 193 64.05 16.85 21.89
N LYS A 194 64.83 17.89 21.53
CA LYS A 194 64.48 18.82 20.44
C LYS A 194 64.23 18.13 19.10
N LEU A 195 64.91 17.01 18.81
CA LEU A 195 64.74 16.26 17.57
C LEU A 195 63.64 15.19 17.64
N VAL A 196 63.47 14.57 18.80
CA VAL A 196 62.57 13.41 19.00
C VAL A 196 61.17 13.84 19.43
N GLU A 197 61.05 14.82 20.30
CA GLU A 197 59.80 15.29 20.87
C GLU A 197 58.78 15.79 19.84
N PRO A 198 59.13 16.57 18.79
CA PRO A 198 58.16 16.89 17.75
C PRO A 198 57.66 15.66 17.00
N ARG A 199 58.53 14.67 16.72
CA ARG A 199 58.15 13.43 16.03
C ARG A 199 57.28 12.52 16.89
N ILE A 200 57.57 12.44 18.19
CA ILE A 200 56.74 11.73 19.16
C ILE A 200 55.40 12.43 19.33
N GLN A 201 55.39 13.77 19.36
CA GLN A 201 54.16 14.54 19.50
C GLN A 201 53.26 14.37 18.26
N ASP A 202 53.83 14.36 17.06
CA ASP A 202 53.08 14.07 15.82
C ASP A 202 52.46 12.66 15.86
N LEU A 203 53.21 11.66 16.35
CA LEU A 203 52.70 10.30 16.53
C LEU A 203 51.58 10.23 17.59
N LYS A 204 51.74 10.90 18.73
CA LYS A 204 50.72 11.00 19.78
C LYS A 204 49.44 11.66 19.24
N ASN A 205 49.57 12.80 18.57
CA ASN A 205 48.45 13.50 17.96
C ASN A 205 47.71 12.63 16.92
N ALA A 206 48.45 11.87 16.11
CA ALA A 206 47.86 10.93 15.15
C ALA A 206 47.12 9.77 15.84
N LEU A 207 47.69 9.20 16.91
CA LEU A 207 47.06 8.14 17.69
C LEU A 207 45.81 8.66 18.44
N ASP A 208 45.87 9.84 19.04
CA ASP A 208 44.76 10.49 19.72
C ASP A 208 43.62 10.80 18.73
N TYR A 209 43.95 11.25 17.52
CA TYR A 209 42.96 11.45 16.46
C TYR A 209 42.29 10.12 16.05
N ILE A 210 43.05 9.04 15.89
CA ILE A 210 42.52 7.71 15.58
C ILE A 210 41.61 7.22 16.71
N ALA A 211 42.00 7.39 17.98
CA ALA A 211 41.22 7.00 19.14
C ALA A 211 39.92 7.81 19.25
N PHE A 212 39.99 9.13 19.09
CA PHE A 212 38.83 10.03 19.09
C PHE A 212 37.83 9.69 17.98
N MET A 213 38.32 9.44 16.76
CA MET A 213 37.47 9.00 15.65
C MET A 213 36.85 7.61 15.92
N GLY A 214 37.59 6.72 16.59
CA GLY A 214 37.08 5.45 17.09
C GLY A 214 35.90 5.63 18.05
N ASP A 215 36.07 6.44 19.10
CA ASP A 215 35.03 6.68 20.11
C ASP A 215 33.76 7.29 19.48
N LEU A 216 33.91 8.29 18.60
CA LEU A 216 32.80 8.89 17.85
C LEU A 216 32.02 7.88 16.99
N THR A 217 32.70 6.88 16.43
CA THR A 217 32.05 5.82 15.65
C THR A 217 31.39 4.76 16.52
N THR A 218 31.79 4.62 17.78
CA THR A 218 31.27 3.59 18.69
C THR A 218 30.07 4.10 19.50
N GLU A 219 30.05 5.39 19.89
CA GLU A 219 28.91 6.01 20.58
C GLU A 219 27.66 6.16 19.69
N ARG A 220 27.82 6.30 18.37
CA ARG A 220 26.70 6.32 17.41
C ARG A 220 25.97 4.97 17.25
N HIS A 221 26.48 3.90 17.86
CA HIS A 221 25.96 2.54 17.72
C HIS A 221 25.39 1.93 19.02
N LYS A 222 25.34 2.69 20.13
CA LYS A 222 24.58 2.34 21.35
C LYS A 222 23.25 3.06 21.37
#